data_AF-A0A9D1MY96-F1
#
_entry.id   AF-A0A9D1MY96-F1
#
_cell.length_a   1.000
_cell.length_b   1.000
_cell.length_c   1.000
_cell.angle_alpha   90.00
_cell.angle_beta   90.00
_cell.angle_gamma   90.00
#
_symmetry.space_group_name_H-M   'P 1'
#
loop_
_entity.id
_entity.type
_entity.pdbx_description
1 polymer ?
#
loop_
_entity_poly.entity_id
_entity_poly.type
_entity_poly.pdbx_seq_one_letter_code
_entity_poly.pdbx_strand_id
1 'polypeptide(L)'
;MLFSVTALSACNPPPQYEGIPVIFSLEGGTYQNGEGQAVVYYDFPEGARRLIKPLQETAEKDDPPVRAGYVFEGWFKTKNNDGSVSEPWDFDNDEIGEEGVTLYAGWSRAIKYTYEVYDYDTDELVATRTVNAGVRFRETYATRSGYTLLALYDGDRQPWDEDFVHPGGETDTAVKVYARYIKGDYEVVRTAEELAIAAVSNENIYVAADIDMKGAQLSFGNFTEREFLGNGYTISNFSVGYSSSKEDLIPDFENSSRTSLAISLFGNAEGAVIKDANFVNVTVEVETTFSMIYKIYFAPLCVSATDVEISNVTVSGSVTVKDLPDEIKKDNTRLVVELADAVLYPDEATSVDGFTCQLTYKNLTEEGK
;
A
#
# COMPACT_ATOMS: atom_id res chain seq x y z
N MET A 1 -9.49 49.94 -29.28
CA MET A 1 -8.57 48.79 -29.12
C MET A 1 -7.56 49.22 -28.06
N LEU A 2 -7.49 48.44 -26.97
CA LEU A 2 -6.90 48.77 -25.66
C LEU A 2 -5.39 49.04 -25.70
N PHE A 3 -4.92 50.06 -24.97
CA PHE A 3 -3.65 50.02 -24.27
C PHE A 3 -3.96 49.75 -22.79
N SER A 4 -3.76 48.51 -22.34
CA SER A 4 -3.85 48.16 -20.92
C SER A 4 -2.50 48.43 -20.29
N VAL A 5 -2.40 49.43 -19.41
CA VAL A 5 -1.21 49.62 -18.56
C VAL A 5 -1.60 49.27 -17.14
N THR A 6 -1.17 48.09 -16.69
CA THR A 6 -1.34 47.62 -15.32
C THR A 6 -0.30 48.32 -14.44
N ALA A 7 -0.71 49.28 -13.62
CA ALA A 7 0.17 49.89 -12.62
C ALA A 7 0.00 49.17 -11.27
N LEU A 8 1.03 48.45 -10.82
CA LEU A 8 1.12 47.86 -9.48
C LEU A 8 1.87 48.84 -8.58
N SER A 9 1.18 49.42 -7.59
CA SER A 9 1.75 50.47 -6.74
C SER A 9 2.60 49.87 -5.61
N ALA A 10 3.92 49.84 -5.80
CA ALA A 10 4.90 49.86 -4.71
C ALA A 10 5.46 51.30 -4.61
N CYS A 11 5.31 51.93 -3.44
CA CYS A 11 5.73 53.29 -3.07
C CYS A 11 6.63 54.07 -4.06
N ASN A 12 6.01 54.78 -5.01
CA ASN A 12 6.53 55.95 -5.73
C ASN A 12 5.32 56.72 -6.31
N PRO A 13 5.38 58.05 -6.53
CA PRO A 13 4.26 58.76 -7.15
C PRO A 13 4.00 58.17 -8.55
N PRO A 14 2.78 57.73 -8.87
CA PRO A 14 2.51 57.03 -10.12
C PRO A 14 2.72 57.97 -11.33
N PRO A 15 3.15 57.44 -12.49
CA PRO A 15 3.12 58.18 -13.75
C PRO A 15 1.72 58.73 -14.01
N GLN A 16 1.62 59.92 -14.60
CA GLN A 16 0.33 60.54 -14.92
C GLN A 16 -0.23 59.83 -16.16
N TYR A 17 -1.09 58.83 -15.95
CA TYR A 17 -1.77 58.10 -17.01
C TYR A 17 -3.04 58.84 -17.45
N GLU A 18 -3.28 58.96 -18.75
CA GLU A 18 -4.54 59.48 -19.31
C GLU A 18 -5.62 58.39 -19.28
N GLY A 19 -6.85 58.76 -18.89
CA GLY A 19 -8.03 57.86 -18.86
C GLY A 19 -8.78 57.81 -17.53
N ILE A 20 -9.95 57.17 -17.54
CA ILE A 20 -10.80 56.97 -16.35
C ILE A 20 -10.26 55.78 -15.54
N PRO A 21 -9.90 55.95 -14.24
CA PRO A 21 -9.32 54.87 -13.45
C PRO A 21 -10.37 53.87 -12.95
N VAL A 22 -10.08 52.59 -13.08
CA VAL A 22 -10.81 51.49 -12.42
C VAL A 22 -9.88 50.83 -11.43
N ILE A 23 -10.25 50.87 -10.15
CA ILE A 23 -9.47 50.30 -9.06
C ILE A 23 -10.06 48.94 -8.69
N PHE A 24 -9.26 47.89 -8.79
CA PHE A 24 -9.58 46.54 -8.35
C PHE A 24 -8.87 46.27 -7.03
N SER A 25 -9.59 46.39 -5.91
CA SER A 25 -9.07 46.08 -4.58
C SER A 25 -9.08 44.57 -4.34
N LEU A 26 -7.90 43.98 -4.18
CA LEU A 26 -7.71 42.51 -4.12
C LEU A 26 -8.12 41.91 -2.76
N GLU A 27 -8.39 42.75 -1.75
CA GLU A 27 -8.90 42.33 -0.45
C GLU A 27 -8.10 41.18 0.20
N GLY A 28 -6.78 41.34 0.21
CA GLY A 28 -5.82 40.37 0.75
C GLY A 28 -5.48 39.22 -0.19
N GLY A 29 -6.02 39.21 -1.41
CA GLY A 29 -5.53 38.39 -2.51
C GLY A 29 -4.36 39.03 -3.26
N THR A 30 -3.81 38.26 -4.19
CA THR A 30 -2.77 38.69 -5.13
C THR A 30 -3.28 38.53 -6.56
N TYR A 31 -2.76 39.35 -7.47
CA TYR A 31 -3.01 39.21 -8.90
C TYR A 31 -1.69 39.38 -9.63
N GLN A 32 -1.33 38.38 -10.43
CA GLN A 32 0.04 38.23 -10.94
C GLN A 32 1.05 38.23 -9.77
N ASN A 33 1.94 39.22 -9.72
CA ASN A 33 2.92 39.40 -8.65
C ASN A 33 2.60 40.58 -7.72
N GLY A 34 1.40 41.14 -7.83
CA GLY A 34 0.95 42.33 -7.10
C GLY A 34 0.01 42.02 -5.95
N GLU A 35 0.07 42.87 -4.91
CA GLU A 35 -0.80 42.82 -3.74
C GLU A 35 -1.58 44.14 -3.57
N GLY A 36 -2.61 44.11 -2.74
CA GLY A 36 -3.37 45.31 -2.38
C GLY A 36 -4.40 45.70 -3.42
N GLN A 37 -4.00 46.41 -4.47
CA GLN A 37 -4.90 46.91 -5.51
C GLN A 37 -4.23 46.88 -6.90
N ALA A 38 -5.02 46.62 -7.93
CA ALA A 38 -4.65 46.81 -9.33
C ALA A 38 -5.43 47.98 -9.91
N VAL A 39 -4.80 48.82 -10.72
CA VAL A 39 -5.46 49.95 -11.38
C VAL A 39 -5.37 49.79 -12.89
N VAL A 40 -6.51 49.90 -13.57
CA VAL A 40 -6.63 49.84 -15.02
C VAL A 40 -7.29 51.13 -15.52
N TYR A 41 -6.68 51.79 -16.49
CA TYR A 41 -7.20 53.02 -17.08
C TYR A 41 -7.97 52.72 -18.36
N TYR A 42 -9.15 53.32 -18.51
CA TYR A 42 -10.02 53.15 -19.68
C TYR A 42 -10.27 54.49 -20.38
N ASP A 43 -10.19 54.46 -21.71
CA ASP A 43 -10.60 55.56 -22.58
C ASP A 43 -11.84 55.16 -23.39
N PHE A 44 -12.85 56.03 -23.35
CA PHE A 44 -14.11 55.82 -24.06
C PHE A 44 -14.32 56.93 -25.10
N PRO A 45 -14.73 56.60 -26.33
CA PRO A 45 -15.21 57.59 -27.28
C PRO A 45 -16.41 58.37 -26.72
N GLU A 46 -16.53 59.63 -27.12
CA GLU A 46 -17.64 60.49 -26.73
C GLU A 46 -19.00 59.85 -27.11
N GLY A 47 -19.91 59.74 -26.15
CA GLY A 47 -21.23 59.13 -26.33
C GLY A 47 -21.26 57.60 -26.36
N ALA A 48 -20.13 56.91 -26.19
CA ALA A 48 -20.09 55.45 -26.06
C ALA A 48 -20.50 55.00 -24.64
N ARG A 49 -21.03 53.77 -24.55
CA ARG A 49 -21.23 53.10 -23.25
C ARG A 49 -19.89 52.86 -22.56
N ARG A 50 -19.83 53.07 -21.25
CA ARG A 50 -18.59 52.99 -20.45
C ARG A 50 -18.46 51.63 -19.74
N LEU A 51 -18.50 50.55 -20.53
CA LEU A 51 -18.33 49.18 -20.04
C LEU A 51 -16.85 48.84 -19.83
N ILE A 52 -16.54 48.17 -18.74
CA ILE A 52 -15.19 47.73 -18.38
C ILE A 52 -15.07 46.21 -18.49
N LYS A 53 -13.85 45.69 -18.50
CA LYS A 53 -13.58 44.25 -18.54
C LYS A 53 -13.19 43.75 -17.14
N PRO A 54 -13.44 42.47 -16.82
CA PRO A 54 -12.89 41.85 -15.62
C PRO A 54 -11.36 41.99 -15.58
N LEU A 55 -10.80 42.20 -14.39
CA LEU A 55 -9.35 42.31 -14.21
C LEU A 55 -8.60 41.11 -14.84
N GLN A 56 -9.19 39.93 -14.75
CA GLN A 56 -8.66 38.67 -15.26
C GLN A 56 -8.30 38.75 -16.75
N GLU A 57 -9.17 39.37 -17.55
CA GLU A 57 -9.01 39.53 -19.00
C GLU A 57 -7.87 40.50 -19.39
N THR A 58 -7.21 41.12 -18.42
CA THR A 58 -6.05 42.00 -18.67
C THR A 58 -4.74 41.21 -18.79
N ALA A 59 -4.72 39.92 -18.44
CA ALA A 59 -3.57 39.04 -18.55
C ALA A 59 -3.69 38.08 -19.74
N GLU A 60 -2.56 37.62 -20.31
CA GLU A 60 -2.56 36.68 -21.45
C GLU A 60 -3.24 35.32 -21.17
N LYS A 61 -3.46 34.98 -19.89
CA LYS A 61 -4.00 33.69 -19.44
C LYS A 61 -5.39 33.77 -18.83
N ASP A 62 -5.98 34.96 -18.73
CA ASP A 62 -7.30 35.17 -18.10
C ASP A 62 -7.41 34.64 -16.65
N ASP A 63 -6.29 34.59 -15.91
CA ASP A 63 -6.24 34.01 -14.56
C ASP A 63 -6.94 34.92 -13.53
N PRO A 64 -7.80 34.38 -12.63
CA PRO A 64 -8.36 35.13 -11.51
C PRO A 64 -7.32 35.55 -10.48
N PRO A 65 -7.58 36.61 -9.70
CA PRO A 65 -6.87 36.84 -8.45
C PRO A 65 -6.88 35.58 -7.59
N VAL A 66 -5.84 35.39 -6.79
CA VAL A 66 -5.70 34.24 -5.89
C VAL A 66 -5.54 34.70 -4.45
N ARG A 67 -6.14 33.99 -3.51
CA ARG A 67 -5.96 34.20 -2.08
C ARG A 67 -5.85 32.85 -1.39
N ALA A 68 -4.72 32.60 -0.73
CA ALA A 68 -4.44 31.30 -0.12
C ALA A 68 -5.54 30.90 0.88
N GLY A 69 -6.22 29.77 0.62
CA GLY A 69 -7.31 29.27 1.45
C GLY A 69 -8.68 29.88 1.17
N TYR A 70 -8.86 30.62 0.07
CA TYR A 70 -10.13 31.21 -0.33
C TYR A 70 -10.43 30.98 -1.82
N VAL A 71 -11.72 30.99 -2.18
CA VAL A 71 -12.23 30.96 -3.54
C VAL A 71 -12.67 32.37 -3.94
N PHE A 72 -12.31 32.79 -5.16
CA PHE A 72 -12.70 34.10 -5.69
C PHE A 72 -14.15 34.06 -6.16
N GLU A 73 -15.00 34.91 -5.56
CA GLU A 73 -16.44 34.95 -5.79
C GLU A 73 -16.86 36.02 -6.82
N GLY A 74 -15.95 36.93 -7.19
CA GLY A 74 -16.23 38.02 -8.13
C GLY A 74 -15.87 39.41 -7.59
N TRP A 75 -16.35 40.43 -8.29
CA TRP A 75 -16.09 41.84 -8.01
C TRP A 75 -17.37 42.53 -7.53
N PHE A 76 -17.24 43.39 -6.53
CA PHE A 76 -18.37 44.00 -5.82
C PHE A 76 -18.19 45.52 -5.67
N LYS A 77 -19.30 46.26 -5.70
CA LYS A 77 -19.30 47.74 -5.65
C LYS A 77 -19.07 48.28 -4.23
N THR A 78 -19.58 47.56 -3.23
CA THR A 78 -19.61 48.05 -1.86
C THR A 78 -18.81 47.15 -0.94
N LYS A 79 -17.94 47.76 -0.13
CA LYS A 79 -17.27 47.13 1.01
C LYS A 79 -17.88 47.66 2.30
N ASN A 80 -18.43 46.75 3.10
CA ASN A 80 -19.07 47.07 4.36
C ASN A 80 -18.02 47.24 5.48
N ASN A 81 -18.43 47.86 6.59
CA ASN A 81 -17.55 48.13 7.74
C ASN A 81 -17.01 46.85 8.40
N ASP A 82 -17.70 45.73 8.26
CA ASP A 82 -17.28 44.41 8.76
C ASP A 82 -16.31 43.69 7.81
N GLY A 83 -15.96 44.30 6.68
CA GLY A 83 -15.09 43.74 5.65
C GLY A 83 -15.79 42.82 4.64
N SER A 84 -17.10 42.58 4.78
CA SER A 84 -17.88 41.90 3.75
C SER A 84 -18.06 42.79 2.52
N VAL A 85 -18.31 42.17 1.37
CA VAL A 85 -18.60 42.87 0.11
C VAL A 85 -20.01 42.57 -0.37
N SER A 86 -20.64 43.54 -1.02
CA SER A 86 -22.02 43.43 -1.52
C SER A 86 -22.19 44.19 -2.83
N GLU A 87 -23.32 43.98 -3.50
CA GLU A 87 -23.66 44.57 -4.80
C GLU A 87 -22.68 44.12 -5.90
N PRO A 88 -22.86 42.90 -6.44
CA PRO A 88 -21.97 42.38 -7.49
C PRO A 88 -21.95 43.33 -8.70
N TRP A 89 -20.77 43.49 -9.28
CA TRP A 89 -20.57 44.24 -10.52
C TRP A 89 -20.90 43.36 -11.72
N ASP A 90 -21.76 43.86 -12.60
CA ASP A 90 -22.11 43.20 -13.86
C ASP A 90 -21.30 43.81 -15.01
N PHE A 91 -20.28 43.10 -15.49
CA PHE A 91 -19.39 43.60 -16.55
C PHE A 91 -20.07 43.80 -17.91
N ASP A 92 -21.24 43.19 -18.14
CA ASP A 92 -21.98 43.34 -19.41
C ASP A 92 -22.93 44.55 -19.39
N ASN A 93 -23.37 44.96 -18.20
CA ASN A 93 -24.45 45.94 -18.03
C ASN A 93 -24.06 47.20 -17.24
N ASP A 94 -23.23 47.09 -16.21
CA ASP A 94 -22.83 48.22 -15.38
C ASP A 94 -21.82 49.13 -16.10
N GLU A 95 -22.08 50.44 -16.10
CA GLU A 95 -21.20 51.45 -16.71
C GLU A 95 -20.51 52.29 -15.64
N ILE A 96 -19.25 52.67 -15.89
CA ILE A 96 -18.48 53.52 -14.97
C ILE A 96 -18.76 55.02 -15.21
N GLY A 97 -18.68 55.81 -14.14
CA GLY A 97 -18.77 57.28 -14.19
C GLY A 97 -17.47 57.95 -14.65
N GLU A 98 -17.47 59.28 -14.78
CA GLU A 98 -16.27 60.07 -15.19
C GLU A 98 -15.13 59.99 -14.18
N GLU A 99 -15.47 59.77 -12.90
CA GLU A 99 -14.50 59.64 -11.80
C GLU A 99 -13.96 58.20 -11.65
N GLY A 100 -14.51 57.24 -12.42
CA GLY A 100 -14.15 55.83 -12.32
C GLY A 100 -14.95 55.05 -11.29
N VAL A 101 -14.45 53.86 -10.94
CA VAL A 101 -15.07 52.97 -9.94
C VAL A 101 -13.99 52.20 -9.16
N THR A 102 -14.28 51.89 -7.90
CA THR A 102 -13.51 50.91 -7.12
C THR A 102 -14.34 49.65 -6.93
N LEU A 103 -13.80 48.51 -7.35
CA LEU A 103 -14.38 47.19 -7.18
C LEU A 103 -13.57 46.42 -6.15
N TYR A 104 -14.26 45.68 -5.28
CA TYR A 104 -13.68 44.90 -4.20
C TYR A 104 -13.81 43.41 -4.50
N ALA A 105 -12.72 42.66 -4.36
CA ALA A 105 -12.73 41.22 -4.55
C ALA A 105 -13.53 40.52 -3.45
N GLY A 106 -14.48 39.68 -3.84
CA GLY A 106 -15.20 38.78 -2.93
C GLY A 106 -14.45 37.47 -2.75
N TRP A 107 -14.37 37.01 -1.51
CA TRP A 107 -13.66 35.78 -1.14
C TRP A 107 -14.52 34.92 -0.22
N SER A 108 -14.70 33.64 -0.55
CA SER A 108 -15.27 32.64 0.35
C SER A 108 -14.16 31.71 0.86
N ARG A 109 -14.26 31.21 2.09
CA ARG A 109 -13.26 30.29 2.64
C ARG A 109 -13.29 28.99 1.85
N ALA A 110 -12.14 28.53 1.36
CA ALA A 110 -12.05 27.25 0.67
C ALA A 110 -12.31 26.11 1.65
N ILE A 111 -13.36 25.33 1.38
CA ILE A 111 -13.73 24.15 2.16
C ILE A 111 -12.76 23.02 1.85
N LYS A 112 -12.24 22.36 2.89
CA LYS A 112 -11.31 21.25 2.76
C LYS A 112 -11.94 19.92 3.14
N TYR A 113 -11.69 18.93 2.30
CA TYR A 113 -12.08 17.55 2.54
C TYR A 113 -10.84 16.71 2.72
N THR A 114 -10.82 15.89 3.76
CA THR A 114 -9.63 15.08 4.08
C THR A 114 -10.00 13.67 4.47
N TYR A 115 -9.17 12.72 4.04
CA TYR A 115 -9.02 11.46 4.75
C TYR A 115 -7.91 11.58 5.78
N GLU A 116 -8.22 11.21 7.02
CA GLU A 116 -7.26 11.14 8.11
C GLU A 116 -7.04 9.66 8.45
N VAL A 117 -5.83 9.17 8.20
CA VAL A 117 -5.43 7.79 8.46
C VAL A 117 -4.82 7.71 9.84
N TYR A 118 -5.42 6.91 10.69
CA TYR A 118 -4.96 6.61 12.05
C TYR A 118 -4.47 5.18 12.13
N ASP A 119 -3.46 4.93 12.95
CA ASP A 119 -3.07 3.58 13.33
C ASP A 119 -4.21 2.95 14.14
N TYR A 120 -4.62 1.73 13.75
CA TYR A 120 -5.75 1.07 14.38
C TYR A 120 -5.49 0.82 15.87
N ASP A 121 -4.29 0.40 16.23
CA ASP A 121 -3.96 -0.12 17.56
C ASP A 121 -3.53 1.00 18.52
N THR A 122 -2.91 2.07 18.00
CA THR A 122 -2.36 3.16 18.83
C THR A 122 -3.13 4.48 18.77
N ASP A 123 -4.12 4.60 17.88
CA ASP A 123 -4.83 5.86 17.57
C ASP A 123 -3.90 7.01 17.11
N GLU A 124 -2.66 6.71 16.71
CA GLU A 124 -1.71 7.70 16.16
C GLU A 124 -2.16 8.18 14.77
N LEU A 125 -2.18 9.49 14.53
CA LEU A 125 -2.41 10.04 13.18
C LEU A 125 -1.19 9.74 12.29
N VAL A 126 -1.35 8.83 11.32
CA VAL A 126 -0.30 8.39 10.39
C VAL A 126 -0.19 9.34 9.20
N ALA A 127 -1.33 9.75 8.63
CA ALA A 127 -1.34 10.59 7.44
C ALA A 127 -2.64 11.40 7.30
N THR A 128 -2.53 12.56 6.68
CA THR A 128 -3.68 13.33 6.19
C THR A 128 -3.59 13.47 4.67
N ARG A 129 -4.72 13.29 3.98
CA ARG A 129 -4.83 13.44 2.52
C ARG A 129 -5.99 14.34 2.17
N THR A 130 -5.70 15.49 1.58
CA THR A 130 -6.70 16.40 1.04
C THR A 130 -7.23 15.86 -0.30
N VAL A 131 -8.54 15.83 -0.45
CA VAL A 131 -9.25 15.31 -1.63
C VAL A 131 -10.40 16.24 -2.05
N ASN A 132 -11.01 15.97 -3.20
CA ASN A 132 -12.29 16.58 -3.58
C ASN A 132 -13.47 15.72 -3.08
N ALA A 133 -14.67 16.30 -3.05
CA ALA A 133 -15.90 15.53 -2.81
C ALA A 133 -16.07 14.45 -3.89
N GLY A 134 -16.62 13.30 -3.51
CA GLY A 134 -16.81 12.16 -4.42
C GLY A 134 -15.55 11.31 -4.67
N VAL A 135 -14.40 11.66 -4.09
CA VAL A 135 -13.16 10.88 -4.25
C VAL A 135 -13.15 9.68 -3.30
N ARG A 136 -12.89 8.49 -3.84
CA ARG A 136 -12.66 7.26 -3.05
C ARG A 136 -11.36 7.30 -2.29
N PHE A 137 -11.32 6.62 -1.14
CA PHE A 137 -10.06 6.35 -0.45
C PHE A 137 -9.17 5.44 -1.31
N ARG A 138 -7.87 5.68 -1.31
CA ARG A 138 -6.87 4.81 -1.95
C ARG A 138 -5.98 4.23 -0.88
N GLU A 139 -5.69 2.93 -0.92
CA GLU A 139 -4.82 2.30 0.07
C GLU A 139 -3.42 2.92 0.16
N THR A 140 -2.93 3.51 -0.95
CA THR A 140 -1.67 4.27 -0.98
C THR A 140 -1.68 5.51 -0.07
N TYR A 141 -2.84 5.93 0.42
CA TYR A 141 -2.97 6.96 1.45
C TYR A 141 -2.55 6.46 2.83
N ALA A 142 -2.64 5.15 3.05
CA ALA A 142 -2.27 4.46 4.28
C ALA A 142 -0.87 3.82 4.22
N THR A 143 -0.03 4.12 3.22
CA THR A 143 1.35 3.60 3.20
C THR A 143 2.17 4.18 4.35
N ARG A 144 2.88 3.31 5.10
CA ARG A 144 3.76 3.66 6.22
C ARG A 144 5.10 2.93 6.06
N SER A 145 6.20 3.65 5.96
CA SER A 145 7.53 3.05 5.71
C SER A 145 7.95 2.10 6.83
N GLY A 146 8.39 0.89 6.46
CA GLY A 146 8.77 -0.18 7.39
C GLY A 146 7.57 -0.90 8.03
N TYR A 147 6.38 -0.77 7.44
CA TYR A 147 5.16 -1.44 7.89
C TYR A 147 4.36 -1.96 6.69
N THR A 148 3.72 -3.10 6.88
CA THR A 148 2.76 -3.69 5.93
C THR A 148 1.33 -3.37 6.39
N LEU A 149 0.51 -2.84 5.47
CA LEU A 149 -0.91 -2.59 5.70
C LEU A 149 -1.69 -3.91 5.65
N LEU A 150 -2.41 -4.24 6.72
CA LEU A 150 -3.16 -5.50 6.82
C LEU A 150 -4.64 -5.34 6.50
N ALA A 151 -5.26 -4.26 6.99
CA ALA A 151 -6.67 -3.97 6.83
C ALA A 151 -7.00 -2.49 7.10
N LEU A 152 -8.11 -2.03 6.54
CA LEU A 152 -8.65 -0.69 6.74
C LEU A 152 -10.03 -0.77 7.40
N TYR A 153 -10.32 0.23 8.22
CA TYR A 153 -11.55 0.35 9.00
C TYR A 153 -12.08 1.78 8.98
N ASP A 154 -13.38 1.96 9.16
CA ASP A 154 -14.02 3.27 9.29
C ASP A 154 -13.88 3.86 10.71
N GLY A 155 -14.48 5.03 10.92
CA GLY A 155 -14.47 5.73 12.20
C GLY A 155 -15.11 4.97 13.37
N ASP A 156 -16.01 4.02 13.07
CA ASP A 156 -16.68 3.14 14.05
C ASP A 156 -15.98 1.76 14.16
N ARG A 157 -14.76 1.66 13.60
CA ARG A 157 -13.92 0.46 13.55
C ARG A 157 -14.56 -0.72 12.82
N GLN A 158 -15.52 -0.47 11.92
CA GLN A 158 -16.03 -1.48 11.00
C GLN A 158 -15.13 -1.61 9.76
N PRO A 159 -15.09 -2.78 9.10
CA PRO A 159 -14.32 -2.94 7.87
C PRO A 159 -14.62 -1.83 6.86
N TRP A 160 -13.57 -1.26 6.26
CA TRP A 160 -13.70 -0.16 5.32
C TRP A 160 -14.53 -0.58 4.09
N ASP A 161 -15.46 0.28 3.68
CA ASP A 161 -16.19 0.14 2.42
C ASP A 161 -15.35 0.72 1.27
N GLU A 162 -14.81 -0.13 0.41
CA GLU A 162 -13.97 0.26 -0.73
C GLU A 162 -14.69 1.15 -1.76
N ASP A 163 -16.02 1.09 -1.80
CA ASP A 163 -16.83 1.94 -2.67
C ASP A 163 -17.17 3.30 -2.03
N PHE A 164 -16.85 3.50 -0.75
CA PHE A 164 -17.06 4.76 -0.04
C PHE A 164 -16.38 5.92 -0.77
N VAL A 165 -17.13 7.01 -0.92
CA VAL A 165 -16.66 8.28 -1.47
C VAL A 165 -16.78 9.39 -0.44
N HIS A 166 -15.83 10.30 -0.45
CA HIS A 166 -15.84 11.42 0.48
C HIS A 166 -17.12 12.26 0.29
N PRO A 167 -17.94 12.48 1.34
CA PRO A 167 -19.27 13.10 1.18
C PRO A 167 -19.21 14.58 0.79
N GLY A 168 -18.12 15.26 1.15
CA GLY A 168 -18.01 16.71 0.99
C GLY A 168 -18.91 17.44 2.00
N GLY A 169 -19.27 18.69 1.70
CA GLY A 169 -20.22 19.46 2.50
C GLY A 169 -20.00 20.97 2.44
N GLU A 170 -20.75 21.72 3.24
CA GLU A 170 -20.60 23.19 3.34
C GLU A 170 -19.48 23.62 4.30
N THR A 171 -18.84 22.66 4.97
CA THR A 171 -17.78 22.92 5.96
C THR A 171 -16.65 21.91 5.82
N ASP A 172 -15.49 22.23 6.39
CA ASP A 172 -14.35 21.32 6.42
C ASP A 172 -14.79 19.97 7.01
N THR A 173 -14.52 18.89 6.29
CA THR A 173 -14.99 17.56 6.64
C THR A 173 -13.82 16.59 6.58
N ALA A 174 -13.56 15.92 7.71
CA ALA A 174 -12.57 14.87 7.82
C ALA A 174 -13.25 13.51 7.97
N VAL A 175 -12.90 12.56 7.10
CA VAL A 175 -13.27 11.16 7.23
C VAL A 175 -12.11 10.42 7.87
N LYS A 176 -12.37 9.80 9.02
CA LYS A 176 -11.39 8.96 9.72
C LYS A 176 -11.32 7.58 9.08
N VAL A 177 -10.10 7.12 8.85
CA VAL A 177 -9.79 5.77 8.38
C VAL A 177 -8.78 5.19 9.35
N TYR A 178 -9.06 4.01 9.90
CA TYR A 178 -8.15 3.31 10.78
C TYR A 178 -7.46 2.20 10.01
N ALA A 179 -6.13 2.23 9.97
CA ALA A 179 -5.29 1.28 9.27
C ALA A 179 -4.59 0.38 10.29
N ARG A 180 -4.77 -0.93 10.17
CA ARG A 180 -4.02 -1.90 10.96
C ARG A 180 -2.75 -2.27 10.22
N TYR A 181 -1.63 -2.25 10.95
CA TYR A 181 -0.30 -2.52 10.41
C TYR A 181 0.38 -3.65 11.15
N ILE A 182 1.35 -4.27 10.47
CA ILE A 182 2.44 -5.01 11.11
C ILE A 182 3.77 -4.35 10.73
N LYS A 183 4.73 -4.34 11.65
CA LYS A 183 6.07 -3.82 11.38
C LYS A 183 6.85 -4.82 10.52
N GLY A 184 7.52 -4.33 9.49
CA GLY A 184 8.21 -5.13 8.49
C GLY A 184 7.47 -5.19 7.17
N ASP A 185 8.17 -5.66 6.13
CA ASP A 185 7.64 -5.84 4.79
C ASP A 185 7.24 -7.32 4.62
N TYR A 186 5.96 -7.57 4.37
CA TYR A 186 5.37 -8.90 4.20
C TYR A 186 4.48 -8.95 2.97
N GLU A 187 4.51 -10.08 2.27
CA GLU A 187 3.48 -10.46 1.33
C GLU A 187 2.27 -11.00 2.11
N VAL A 188 1.13 -10.31 1.99
CA VAL A 188 -0.10 -10.69 2.70
C VAL A 188 -0.93 -11.63 1.83
N VAL A 189 -0.99 -12.90 2.23
CA VAL A 189 -1.63 -13.95 1.43
C VAL A 189 -2.96 -14.39 2.05
N ARG A 190 -3.99 -14.47 1.21
CA ARG A 190 -5.37 -14.88 1.57
C ARG A 190 -5.89 -16.00 0.67
N THR A 191 -5.21 -16.28 -0.44
CA THR A 191 -5.60 -17.28 -1.42
C THR A 191 -4.46 -18.22 -1.78
N ALA A 192 -4.78 -19.36 -2.39
CA ALA A 192 -3.79 -20.32 -2.84
C ALA A 192 -2.85 -19.76 -3.92
N GLU A 193 -3.36 -18.87 -4.78
CA GLU A 193 -2.56 -18.23 -5.83
C GLU A 193 -1.53 -17.27 -5.23
N GLU A 194 -1.96 -16.40 -4.32
CA GLU A 194 -1.06 -15.48 -3.59
C GLU A 194 -0.01 -16.25 -2.80
N LEU A 195 -0.40 -17.32 -2.09
CA LEU A 195 0.55 -18.14 -1.35
C LEU A 195 1.55 -18.86 -2.26
N ALA A 196 1.11 -19.38 -3.42
CA ALA A 196 2.02 -20.01 -4.37
C ALA A 196 3.05 -19.03 -4.93
N ILE A 197 2.66 -17.77 -5.17
CA ILE A 197 3.58 -16.70 -5.61
C ILE A 197 4.55 -16.34 -4.48
N ALA A 198 4.04 -16.15 -3.26
CA ALA A 198 4.86 -15.81 -2.09
C ALA A 198 5.85 -16.94 -1.71
N ALA A 199 5.47 -18.20 -1.93
CA ALA A 199 6.31 -19.35 -1.59
C ALA A 199 7.63 -19.38 -2.37
N VAL A 200 7.63 -18.87 -3.61
CA VAL A 200 8.81 -18.80 -4.47
C VAL A 200 9.45 -17.40 -4.51
N SER A 201 8.89 -16.44 -3.78
CA SER A 201 9.50 -15.11 -3.60
C SER A 201 10.56 -15.16 -2.50
N ASN A 202 11.33 -14.08 -2.36
CA ASN A 202 12.29 -13.89 -1.26
C ASN A 202 11.75 -12.94 -0.17
N GLU A 203 10.43 -12.91 0.00
CA GLU A 203 9.74 -11.98 0.91
C GLU A 203 9.26 -12.71 2.17
N ASN A 204 9.04 -11.96 3.25
CA ASN A 204 8.32 -12.48 4.41
C ASN A 204 6.86 -12.76 4.04
N ILE A 205 6.22 -13.71 4.71
CA ILE A 205 4.86 -14.15 4.39
C ILE A 205 3.97 -13.94 5.61
N TYR A 206 2.86 -13.23 5.41
CA TYR A 206 1.80 -13.05 6.41
C TYR A 206 0.51 -13.70 5.91
N VAL A 207 0.09 -14.79 6.54
CA VAL A 207 -1.16 -15.49 6.19
C VAL A 207 -2.34 -14.80 6.87
N ALA A 208 -3.34 -14.38 6.10
CA ALA A 208 -4.47 -13.58 6.58
C ALA A 208 -5.84 -14.26 6.39
N ALA A 209 -5.86 -15.52 5.96
CA ALA A 209 -7.07 -16.33 5.85
C ALA A 209 -6.71 -17.83 5.84
N ASP A 210 -7.70 -18.70 6.09
CA ASP A 210 -7.55 -20.12 5.76
C ASP A 210 -7.40 -20.29 4.24
N ILE A 211 -6.43 -21.09 3.82
CA ILE A 211 -6.08 -21.30 2.42
C ILE A 211 -6.24 -22.78 2.07
N ASP A 212 -7.11 -23.07 1.09
CA ASP A 212 -7.22 -24.37 0.45
C ASP A 212 -6.42 -24.38 -0.86
N MET A 213 -5.34 -25.16 -0.89
CA MET A 213 -4.44 -25.30 -2.04
C MET A 213 -4.99 -26.22 -3.14
N LYS A 214 -6.16 -26.87 -2.92
CA LYS A 214 -6.89 -27.66 -3.93
C LYS A 214 -6.05 -28.75 -4.61
N GLY A 215 -5.15 -29.37 -3.86
CA GLY A 215 -4.23 -30.41 -4.31
C GLY A 215 -2.97 -29.90 -5.02
N ALA A 216 -2.75 -28.58 -5.10
CA ALA A 216 -1.55 -28.01 -5.70
C ALA A 216 -0.28 -28.43 -4.96
N GLN A 217 0.87 -28.34 -5.65
CA GLN A 217 2.17 -28.46 -5.00
C GLN A 217 2.50 -27.18 -4.23
N LEU A 218 3.10 -27.33 -3.06
CA LEU A 218 3.62 -26.24 -2.25
C LEU A 218 4.98 -26.61 -1.68
N SER A 219 5.93 -25.69 -1.80
CA SER A 219 7.24 -25.73 -1.17
C SER A 219 7.74 -24.30 -1.05
N PHE A 220 8.36 -23.96 0.07
CA PHE A 220 8.98 -22.66 0.31
C PHE A 220 10.47 -22.65 -0.06
N GLY A 221 11.01 -23.78 -0.53
CA GLY A 221 12.43 -23.95 -0.81
C GLY A 221 13.27 -23.72 0.45
N ASN A 222 14.54 -23.33 0.26
CA ASN A 222 15.37 -22.89 1.38
C ASN A 222 14.85 -21.55 1.92
N PHE A 223 14.67 -21.47 3.25
CA PHE A 223 14.06 -20.33 3.90
C PHE A 223 15.10 -19.60 4.77
N THR A 224 15.72 -18.57 4.20
CA THR A 224 16.86 -17.86 4.81
C THR A 224 16.51 -16.42 5.13
N GLU A 225 16.73 -15.99 6.38
CA GLU A 225 16.49 -14.61 6.87
C GLU A 225 15.07 -14.09 6.57
N ARG A 226 14.08 -14.99 6.66
CA ARG A 226 12.68 -14.74 6.34
C ARG A 226 11.76 -15.15 7.47
N GLU A 227 10.61 -14.50 7.51
CA GLU A 227 9.53 -14.81 8.44
C GLU A 227 8.31 -15.39 7.73
N PHE A 228 7.77 -16.47 8.28
CA PHE A 228 6.48 -17.06 7.93
C PHE A 228 5.54 -16.95 9.12
N LEU A 229 4.57 -16.05 9.02
CA LEU A 229 3.55 -15.82 10.04
C LEU A 229 2.23 -16.44 9.60
N GLY A 230 1.92 -17.62 10.14
CA GLY A 230 0.67 -18.33 9.86
C GLY A 230 -0.55 -17.71 10.55
N ASN A 231 -0.34 -16.92 11.61
CA ASN A 231 -1.38 -16.21 12.38
C ASN A 231 -2.55 -17.08 12.86
N GLY A 232 -2.31 -18.37 13.08
CA GLY A 232 -3.28 -19.38 13.49
C GLY A 232 -4.14 -19.94 12.35
N TYR A 233 -3.97 -19.47 11.11
CA TYR A 233 -4.74 -19.94 9.97
C TYR A 233 -4.29 -21.32 9.48
N THR A 234 -5.18 -21.98 8.74
CA THR A 234 -4.96 -23.29 8.15
C THR A 234 -4.59 -23.19 6.67
N ILE A 235 -3.53 -23.89 6.29
CA ILE A 235 -3.14 -24.11 4.89
C ILE A 235 -3.36 -25.59 4.60
N SER A 236 -4.27 -25.90 3.68
CA SER A 236 -4.80 -27.26 3.53
C SER A 236 -4.69 -27.81 2.11
N ASN A 237 -4.74 -29.14 2.02
CA ASN A 237 -4.91 -29.90 0.77
C ASN A 237 -3.81 -29.61 -0.26
N PHE A 238 -2.55 -29.85 0.08
CA PHE A 238 -1.45 -29.71 -0.89
C PHE A 238 -0.53 -30.92 -0.87
N SER A 239 0.29 -31.04 -1.92
CA SER A 239 1.43 -31.93 -1.94
C SER A 239 2.73 -31.17 -1.71
N VAL A 240 3.66 -31.73 -0.93
CA VAL A 240 4.98 -31.09 -0.76
C VAL A 240 5.75 -31.24 -2.06
N GLY A 241 6.10 -30.10 -2.67
CA GLY A 241 6.92 -30.04 -3.87
C GLY A 241 8.37 -30.38 -3.55
N TYR A 242 8.99 -31.24 -4.34
CA TYR A 242 10.43 -31.50 -4.34
C TYR A 242 10.91 -31.82 -5.75
N SER A 243 12.20 -31.67 -5.99
CA SER A 243 12.82 -32.04 -7.25
C SER A 243 13.93 -33.07 -7.01
N SER A 244 13.83 -34.21 -7.68
CA SER A 244 14.89 -35.23 -7.68
C SER A 244 15.82 -35.11 -8.89
N SER A 245 15.98 -33.88 -9.41
CA SER A 245 16.93 -33.58 -10.49
C SER A 245 18.37 -33.56 -9.95
N LYS A 246 19.36 -33.60 -10.85
CA LYS A 246 20.78 -33.55 -10.44
C LYS A 246 21.13 -32.21 -9.81
N GLU A 247 20.52 -31.14 -10.32
CA GLU A 247 20.78 -29.75 -9.95
C GLU A 247 20.22 -29.42 -8.56
N ASP A 248 19.21 -30.17 -8.10
CA ASP A 248 18.51 -29.92 -6.84
C ASP A 248 18.97 -30.86 -5.69
N LEU A 249 19.90 -31.79 -5.95
CA LEU A 249 20.49 -32.59 -4.88
C LEU A 249 21.46 -31.76 -4.03
N ILE A 250 21.42 -31.96 -2.72
CA ILE A 250 22.28 -31.28 -1.77
C ILE A 250 23.47 -32.16 -1.36
N PRO A 251 24.60 -31.58 -0.89
CA PRO A 251 25.64 -32.35 -0.23
C PRO A 251 25.05 -33.17 0.92
N ASP A 252 25.46 -34.43 1.05
CA ASP A 252 24.98 -35.28 2.14
C ASP A 252 25.52 -34.81 3.50
N PHE A 253 24.67 -34.80 4.52
CA PHE A 253 24.98 -34.31 5.87
C PHE A 253 26.07 -35.13 6.59
N GLU A 254 26.18 -36.43 6.30
CA GLU A 254 27.19 -37.30 6.90
C GLU A 254 28.41 -37.50 5.98
N ASN A 255 28.22 -37.37 4.66
CA ASN A 255 29.26 -37.57 3.66
C ASN A 255 29.19 -36.53 2.53
N SER A 256 29.83 -35.38 2.74
CA SER A 256 29.85 -34.27 1.78
C SER A 256 30.42 -34.59 0.38
N SER A 257 31.03 -35.76 0.16
CA SER A 257 31.41 -36.24 -1.18
C SER A 257 30.26 -36.88 -1.97
N ARG A 258 29.11 -37.08 -1.32
CA ARG A 258 27.88 -37.64 -1.89
C ARG A 258 26.79 -36.56 -1.94
N THR A 259 25.77 -36.83 -2.74
CA THR A 259 24.61 -35.96 -2.91
C THR A 259 23.34 -36.70 -2.54
N SER A 260 22.46 -36.04 -1.81
CA SER A 260 21.24 -36.61 -1.26
C SER A 260 20.04 -35.72 -1.61
N LEU A 261 18.85 -36.31 -1.55
CA LEU A 261 17.59 -35.59 -1.74
C LEU A 261 17.04 -35.17 -0.38
N ALA A 262 16.68 -33.90 -0.24
CA ALA A 262 16.03 -33.35 0.94
C ALA A 262 14.58 -32.97 0.59
N ILE A 263 13.62 -33.46 1.38
CA ILE A 263 12.19 -33.21 1.19
C ILE A 263 11.66 -32.60 2.49
N SER A 264 11.17 -31.37 2.42
CA SER A 264 10.54 -30.65 3.53
C SER A 264 9.80 -29.42 3.01
N LEU A 265 9.02 -28.76 3.85
CA LEU A 265 8.28 -27.54 3.48
C LEU A 265 9.20 -26.32 3.30
N PHE A 266 10.19 -26.15 4.19
CA PHE A 266 11.08 -24.98 4.29
C PHE A 266 12.56 -25.31 4.03
N GLY A 267 12.82 -26.47 3.39
CA GLY A 267 14.13 -26.82 2.88
C GLY A 267 15.21 -26.83 3.95
N ASN A 268 16.34 -26.20 3.64
CA ASN A 268 17.39 -25.87 4.59
C ASN A 268 17.18 -24.41 5.02
N ALA A 269 16.88 -24.20 6.30
CA ALA A 269 16.53 -22.89 6.83
C ALA A 269 17.69 -22.26 7.63
N GLU A 270 17.82 -20.93 7.56
CA GLU A 270 18.86 -20.17 8.28
C GLU A 270 18.30 -18.82 8.72
N GLY A 271 18.41 -18.45 10.00
CA GLY A 271 17.92 -17.15 10.50
C GLY A 271 16.41 -16.95 10.30
N ALA A 272 15.65 -18.05 10.18
CA ALA A 272 14.25 -18.04 9.81
C ALA A 272 13.33 -18.02 11.04
N VAL A 273 12.15 -17.45 10.86
CA VAL A 273 11.08 -17.46 11.87
C VAL A 273 9.84 -18.10 11.25
N ILE A 274 9.33 -19.20 11.81
CA ILE A 274 8.16 -19.93 11.29
C ILE A 274 7.18 -20.12 12.45
N LYS A 275 6.04 -19.43 12.41
CA LYS A 275 5.14 -19.34 13.56
C LYS A 275 3.67 -19.52 13.23
N ASP A 276 2.94 -20.09 14.17
CA ASP A 276 1.48 -20.07 14.26
C ASP A 276 0.78 -20.59 12.99
N ALA A 277 1.20 -21.73 12.45
CA ALA A 277 0.68 -22.26 11.18
C ALA A 277 0.12 -23.68 11.32
N ASN A 278 -1.04 -23.93 10.72
CA ASN A 278 -1.65 -25.25 10.66
C ASN A 278 -1.61 -25.80 9.22
N PHE A 279 -0.73 -26.75 8.95
CA PHE A 279 -0.66 -27.45 7.66
C PHE A 279 -1.48 -28.74 7.72
N VAL A 280 -2.58 -28.79 6.97
CA VAL A 280 -3.60 -29.85 7.07
C VAL A 280 -3.78 -30.60 5.76
N ASN A 281 -3.95 -31.92 5.83
CA ASN A 281 -4.05 -32.78 4.64
C ASN A 281 -2.85 -32.59 3.69
N VAL A 282 -1.67 -32.56 4.28
CA VAL A 282 -0.38 -32.52 3.57
C VAL A 282 -0.09 -33.91 3.00
N THR A 283 0.20 -33.96 1.71
CA THR A 283 0.59 -35.21 1.04
C THR A 283 2.05 -35.15 0.61
N VAL A 284 2.81 -36.18 0.93
CA VAL A 284 4.20 -36.33 0.48
C VAL A 284 4.29 -37.67 -0.22
N GLU A 285 4.51 -37.64 -1.52
CA GLU A 285 4.61 -38.83 -2.33
C GLU A 285 6.03 -38.95 -2.87
N VAL A 286 6.83 -39.81 -2.26
CA VAL A 286 8.23 -40.05 -2.64
C VAL A 286 8.26 -41.09 -3.75
N GLU A 287 8.56 -40.66 -4.97
CA GLU A 287 8.66 -41.52 -6.14
C GLU A 287 9.84 -41.07 -7.00
N THR A 288 10.99 -41.75 -6.86
CA THR A 288 12.17 -41.48 -7.67
C THR A 288 13.04 -42.70 -7.85
N THR A 289 13.63 -42.84 -9.03
CA THR A 289 14.60 -43.91 -9.36
C THR A 289 15.98 -43.35 -9.68
N PHE A 290 16.20 -42.06 -9.38
CA PHE A 290 17.42 -41.37 -9.79
C PHE A 290 18.65 -41.89 -9.03
N SER A 291 19.54 -42.57 -9.75
CA SER A 291 20.63 -43.38 -9.17
C SER A 291 21.77 -42.58 -8.53
N MET A 292 21.84 -41.26 -8.76
CA MET A 292 22.83 -40.40 -8.11
C MET A 292 22.48 -40.06 -6.66
N ILE A 293 21.22 -40.30 -6.26
CA ILE A 293 20.76 -40.06 -4.89
C ILE A 293 21.43 -41.06 -3.96
N TYR A 294 22.22 -40.55 -3.01
CA TYR A 294 22.83 -41.36 -1.97
C TYR A 294 21.84 -41.68 -0.86
N LYS A 295 21.24 -40.66 -0.25
CA LYS A 295 20.16 -40.79 0.74
C LYS A 295 18.97 -39.91 0.37
N ILE A 296 17.80 -40.27 0.88
CA ILE A 296 16.60 -39.42 0.88
C ILE A 296 16.29 -39.06 2.33
N TYR A 297 16.24 -37.77 2.61
CA TYR A 297 15.84 -37.21 3.89
C TYR A 297 14.46 -36.60 3.77
N PHE A 298 13.58 -36.94 4.70
CA PHE A 298 12.29 -36.28 4.89
C PHE A 298 12.19 -35.74 6.31
N ALA A 299 11.77 -34.49 6.43
CA ALA A 299 11.33 -33.89 7.68
C ALA A 299 10.11 -32.97 7.40
N PRO A 300 9.20 -32.76 8.37
CA PRO A 300 7.97 -32.03 8.10
C PRO A 300 8.20 -30.56 7.75
N LEU A 301 9.07 -29.86 8.48
CA LEU A 301 9.32 -28.43 8.28
C LEU A 301 10.67 -28.16 7.59
N CYS A 302 11.78 -28.59 8.18
CA CYS A 302 13.11 -28.33 7.61
C CYS A 302 13.98 -29.59 7.65
N VAL A 303 14.80 -29.82 6.64
CA VAL A 303 15.82 -30.88 6.73
C VAL A 303 17.01 -30.42 7.59
N SER A 304 17.43 -29.17 7.47
CA SER A 304 18.40 -28.54 8.39
C SER A 304 17.96 -27.16 8.83
N ALA A 305 18.41 -26.74 10.01
CA ALA A 305 18.14 -25.42 10.55
C ALA A 305 19.37 -24.85 11.28
N THR A 306 19.67 -23.59 11.00
CA THR A 306 20.71 -22.79 11.68
C THR A 306 20.07 -21.51 12.20
N ASP A 307 20.09 -21.27 13.52
CA ASP A 307 19.49 -20.06 14.12
C ASP A 307 18.02 -19.83 13.69
N VAL A 308 17.21 -20.90 13.71
CA VAL A 308 15.79 -20.85 13.31
C VAL A 308 14.88 -20.88 14.53
N GLU A 309 13.81 -20.09 14.51
CA GLU A 309 12.74 -20.12 15.50
C GLU A 309 11.47 -20.72 14.90
N ILE A 310 11.04 -21.87 15.42
CA ILE A 310 9.77 -22.50 15.07
C ILE A 310 8.87 -22.49 16.30
N SER A 311 7.66 -21.93 16.17
CA SER A 311 6.68 -21.98 17.27
C SER A 311 5.25 -22.22 16.82
N ASN A 312 4.51 -23.05 17.56
CA ASN A 312 3.08 -23.32 17.36
C ASN A 312 2.72 -23.78 15.94
N VAL A 313 3.45 -24.74 15.40
CA VAL A 313 3.22 -25.28 14.06
C VAL A 313 2.67 -26.70 14.13
N THR A 314 1.55 -26.95 13.43
CA THR A 314 0.99 -28.30 13.29
C THR A 314 1.08 -28.78 11.85
N VAL A 315 1.48 -30.03 11.64
CA VAL A 315 1.49 -30.68 10.32
C VAL A 315 0.72 -32.00 10.39
N SER A 316 -0.29 -32.18 9.52
CA SER A 316 -1.09 -33.41 9.46
C SER A 316 -1.31 -33.89 8.02
N GLY A 317 -1.41 -35.21 7.83
CA GLY A 317 -1.58 -35.81 6.51
C GLY A 317 -0.81 -37.13 6.36
N SER A 318 -0.20 -37.35 5.19
CA SER A 318 0.43 -38.64 4.88
C SER A 318 1.71 -38.51 4.06
N VAL A 319 2.70 -39.34 4.41
CA VAL A 319 3.92 -39.60 3.64
C VAL A 319 3.84 -41.00 3.07
N THR A 320 3.89 -41.13 1.75
CA THR A 320 3.88 -42.41 1.04
C THR A 320 5.12 -42.53 0.17
N VAL A 321 5.87 -43.62 0.31
CA VAL A 321 6.99 -43.95 -0.56
C VAL A 321 6.52 -44.96 -1.60
N LYS A 322 6.46 -44.53 -2.87
CA LYS A 322 6.02 -45.35 -4.00
C LYS A 322 7.18 -46.04 -4.71
N ASP A 323 8.28 -45.32 -4.92
CA ASP A 323 9.45 -45.87 -5.58
C ASP A 323 10.75 -45.21 -5.09
N LEU A 324 11.85 -45.96 -5.15
CA LEU A 324 13.16 -45.58 -4.64
C LEU A 324 14.29 -45.98 -5.60
N PRO A 325 15.45 -45.31 -5.56
CA PRO A 325 16.66 -45.80 -6.21
C PRO A 325 17.05 -47.19 -5.71
N ASP A 326 17.57 -48.04 -6.60
CA ASP A 326 17.90 -49.44 -6.29
C ASP A 326 18.84 -49.60 -5.09
N GLU A 327 19.80 -48.69 -4.95
CA GLU A 327 20.76 -48.71 -3.83
C GLU A 327 20.09 -48.38 -2.49
N ILE A 328 19.02 -47.59 -2.47
CA ILE A 328 18.23 -47.29 -1.27
C ILE A 328 17.28 -48.45 -0.96
N LYS A 329 16.67 -49.08 -1.97
CA LYS A 329 15.85 -50.31 -1.77
C LYS A 329 16.62 -51.49 -1.18
N LYS A 330 17.95 -51.52 -1.38
CA LYS A 330 18.86 -52.53 -0.82
C LYS A 330 19.35 -52.16 0.59
N ASP A 331 19.41 -50.87 0.88
CA ASP A 331 19.93 -50.30 2.12
C ASP A 331 18.94 -49.28 2.69
N ASN A 332 17.94 -49.77 3.42
CA ASN A 332 16.87 -48.96 3.99
C ASN A 332 17.37 -47.89 4.97
N THR A 333 18.62 -47.97 5.45
CA THR A 333 19.21 -46.92 6.29
C THR A 333 19.46 -45.62 5.53
N ARG A 334 19.35 -45.64 4.19
CA ARG A 334 19.48 -44.48 3.32
C ARG A 334 18.17 -43.75 3.05
N LEU A 335 17.05 -44.28 3.54
CA LEU A 335 15.77 -43.57 3.59
C LEU A 335 15.57 -43.12 5.03
N VAL A 336 15.74 -41.82 5.26
CA VAL A 336 15.65 -41.20 6.58
C VAL A 336 14.36 -40.38 6.62
N VAL A 337 13.39 -40.83 7.43
CA VAL A 337 12.08 -40.18 7.56
C VAL A 337 11.91 -39.77 9.02
N GLU A 338 12.00 -38.47 9.28
CA GLU A 338 11.75 -37.87 10.59
C GLU A 338 10.31 -37.39 10.65
N LEU A 339 9.61 -37.72 11.74
CA LEU A 339 8.21 -37.38 11.98
C LEU A 339 7.94 -36.95 13.42
N ALA A 340 8.82 -37.25 14.36
CA ALA A 340 8.71 -36.79 15.74
C ALA A 340 9.10 -35.31 15.86
N ASP A 341 10.13 -34.91 15.10
CA ASP A 341 10.70 -33.58 15.17
C ASP A 341 10.37 -32.72 13.94
N ALA A 342 10.35 -31.40 14.13
CA ALA A 342 10.14 -30.42 13.06
C ALA A 342 11.30 -30.37 12.07
N VAL A 343 12.50 -30.59 12.59
CA VAL A 343 13.79 -30.41 11.92
C VAL A 343 14.64 -31.66 12.11
N LEU A 344 15.27 -32.15 11.04
CA LEU A 344 16.16 -33.32 11.14
C LEU A 344 17.57 -32.95 11.65
N TYR A 345 18.18 -31.87 11.15
CA TYR A 345 19.51 -31.42 11.57
C TYR A 345 19.46 -29.96 12.09
N PRO A 346 19.03 -29.74 13.35
CA PRO A 346 19.11 -28.43 14.00
C PRO A 346 20.50 -28.15 14.58
N ASP A 347 20.92 -26.89 14.60
CA ASP A 347 22.05 -26.42 15.40
C ASP A 347 21.64 -26.10 16.85
N GLU A 348 22.59 -25.66 17.67
CA GLU A 348 22.33 -25.33 19.09
C GLU A 348 21.51 -24.04 19.27
N ALA A 349 21.49 -23.15 18.27
CA ALA A 349 20.73 -21.90 18.32
C ALA A 349 19.25 -22.08 17.90
N THR A 350 18.97 -23.11 17.11
CA THR A 350 17.62 -23.43 16.64
C THR A 350 16.71 -23.79 17.82
N SER A 351 15.52 -23.17 17.85
CA SER A 351 14.50 -23.41 18.86
C SER A 351 13.20 -23.88 18.22
N VAL A 352 12.60 -24.90 18.83
CA VAL A 352 11.31 -25.46 18.42
C VAL A 352 10.42 -25.56 19.65
N ASP A 353 9.33 -24.79 19.66
CA ASP A 353 8.33 -24.82 20.73
C ASP A 353 6.92 -25.06 20.16
N GLY A 354 6.10 -25.88 20.81
CA GLY A 354 4.73 -26.12 20.34
C GLY A 354 4.59 -26.74 18.94
N PHE A 355 5.58 -27.51 18.46
CA PHE A 355 5.43 -28.29 17.22
C PHE A 355 4.60 -29.56 17.42
N THR A 356 3.70 -29.86 16.49
CA THR A 356 2.92 -31.11 16.48
C THR A 356 2.91 -31.74 15.10
N CYS A 357 3.38 -32.99 15.00
CA CYS A 357 3.30 -33.78 13.78
C CYS A 357 2.26 -34.90 13.91
N GLN A 358 1.39 -35.00 12.91
CA GLN A 358 0.33 -36.01 12.75
C GLN A 358 0.39 -36.62 11.34
N LEU A 359 1.58 -36.66 10.74
CA LEU A 359 1.79 -37.34 9.48
C LEU A 359 1.82 -38.86 9.68
N THR A 360 1.01 -39.60 8.91
CA THR A 360 1.13 -41.06 8.82
C THR A 360 2.15 -41.44 7.76
N TYR A 361 2.93 -42.48 7.99
CA TYR A 361 3.94 -42.96 7.03
C TYR A 361 3.64 -44.35 6.49
N LYS A 362 3.82 -44.54 5.18
CA LYS A 362 3.69 -45.83 4.50
C LYS A 362 4.79 -46.03 3.45
N ASN A 363 5.52 -47.14 3.51
CA ASN A 363 6.49 -47.54 2.49
C ASN A 363 5.94 -48.68 1.63
N LEU A 364 5.57 -48.40 0.38
CA LEU A 364 5.00 -49.39 -0.55
C LEU A 364 6.07 -50.25 -1.23
N THR A 365 7.34 -49.85 -1.17
CA THR A 365 8.45 -50.62 -1.79
C THR A 365 8.76 -51.91 -1.03
N GLU A 366 8.26 -52.05 0.20
CA GLU A 366 8.42 -53.23 1.05
C GLU A 366 7.24 -54.21 0.98
N GLU A 367 6.04 -53.76 0.59
CA GLU A 367 4.80 -54.56 0.57
C GLU A 367 4.74 -55.62 -0.56
N GLY A 368 5.81 -55.77 -1.34
CA GLY A 368 5.94 -56.75 -2.43
C GLY A 368 7.13 -57.73 -2.30
N LYS A 369 7.78 -57.80 -1.13
CA LYS A 369 8.86 -58.77 -0.83
C LYS A 369 8.36 -60.00 -0.07
#